data_AF-A0A6A4V6Z0-F1
#
_entry.id   AF-A0A6A4V6Z0-F1
#
_cell.length_a   1.000
_cell.length_b   1.000
_cell.length_c   1.000
_cell.angle_alpha   90.00
_cell.angle_beta   90.00
_cell.angle_gamma   90.00
#
_symmetry.space_group_name_H-M   'P 1'
#
loop_
_entity.id
_entity.type
_entity.pdbx_description
1 polymer ?
#
loop_
_entity_poly.entity_id
_entity_poly.type
_entity_poly.pdbx_seq_one_letter_code
_entity_poly.pdbx_strand_id
1 'polypeptide(L)'
;MRLHVLSPLLISLAVLVLVPRSGMTVTDFQYRVPVGYSVDIFHRYGQMALLFKILPQEQDLVTEQNFGHHLYLGKASQIFSPRSYYTETTPHNGTFRLRPRFDFCRGSYELLQALFADFHIDGTDKPHKALISATPPKWIAERLGIEPTYFNSSFYYVLVRLERPVRRVRLAGDPRVNRRFKRSAAAAPDPEAANDKLISTFGTHYFSNFATGDFVYQVYAYNPQTSPKLEELFERSEAEPHLLNGSSRLFSPWYASHIGRVTLASAPFKFRQMIAPQLGKQVWFRYYQSLFLLLESEHLLRETERYSGVMVTGMRLNGLQHVIGNSTLRQRFEEVVSNMFLLWEHNL
;
A
#
# COMPACT_ATOMS: atom_id res chain seq x y z
N MET A 1 -31.28 -67.97 7.01
CA MET A 1 -32.01 -66.72 6.68
C MET A 1 -31.47 -65.63 7.61
N ARG A 2 -30.83 -64.60 7.03
CA ARG A 2 -30.26 -63.37 7.67
C ARG A 2 -29.02 -63.58 8.56
N LEU A 3 -27.81 -63.63 8.00
CA LEU A 3 -26.87 -62.52 7.68
C LEU A 3 -26.48 -61.66 8.89
N HIS A 4 -25.26 -61.92 9.37
CA HIS A 4 -24.46 -61.10 10.27
C HIS A 4 -24.33 -59.67 9.74
N VAL A 5 -24.67 -58.71 10.60
CA VAL A 5 -24.35 -57.28 10.41
C VAL A 5 -22.90 -57.07 10.84
N LEU A 6 -21.99 -57.06 9.86
CA LEU A 6 -20.65 -56.52 10.00
C LEU A 6 -20.72 -55.02 9.67
N SER A 7 -20.44 -54.19 10.66
CA SER A 7 -20.20 -52.75 10.48
C SER A 7 -18.87 -52.55 9.74
N PRO A 8 -18.83 -51.86 8.58
CA PRO A 8 -17.56 -51.47 7.99
C PRO A 8 -17.13 -50.13 8.59
N LEU A 9 -15.89 -50.11 9.11
CA LEU A 9 -15.12 -48.90 9.36
C LEU A 9 -15.13 -48.01 8.10
N LEU A 10 -15.62 -46.78 8.25
CA LEU A 10 -15.39 -45.70 7.30
C LEU A 10 -13.91 -45.31 7.36
N ILE A 11 -13.09 -45.96 6.53
CA ILE A 11 -11.76 -45.47 6.20
C ILE A 11 -11.95 -44.24 5.30
N SER A 12 -11.82 -43.06 5.89
CA SER A 12 -11.74 -41.80 5.15
C SER A 12 -10.44 -41.79 4.36
N LEU A 13 -10.51 -42.19 3.10
CA LEU A 13 -9.41 -42.08 2.15
C LEU A 13 -9.19 -40.59 1.84
N ALA A 14 -8.28 -39.96 2.59
CA ALA A 14 -7.78 -38.64 2.22
C ALA A 14 -7.01 -38.79 0.89
N VAL A 15 -7.67 -38.45 -0.22
CA VAL A 15 -7.00 -38.28 -1.51
C VAL A 15 -6.11 -37.06 -1.37
N LEU A 16 -4.84 -37.30 -1.04
CA LEU A 16 -3.77 -36.31 -1.15
C LEU A 16 -3.61 -36.04 -2.64
N VAL A 17 -4.32 -35.02 -3.16
CA VAL A 17 -4.04 -34.49 -4.49
C VAL A 17 -2.67 -33.85 -4.42
N LEU A 18 -1.65 -34.62 -4.79
CA LEU A 18 -0.31 -34.15 -5.12
C LEU A 18 -0.47 -33.24 -6.35
N VAL A 19 -0.69 -31.94 -6.11
CA VAL A 19 -0.58 -30.93 -7.15
C VAL A 19 0.87 -30.96 -7.63
N PRO A 20 1.14 -31.27 -8.91
CA PRO A 20 2.49 -31.25 -9.42
C PRO A 20 3.05 -29.83 -9.28
N ARG A 21 4.32 -29.78 -8.84
CA ARG A 21 5.15 -28.57 -8.70
C ARG A 21 5.36 -27.95 -10.10
N SER A 22 4.31 -27.34 -10.60
CA SER A 22 4.22 -26.74 -11.93
C SER A 22 4.76 -25.33 -11.83
N GLY A 23 5.73 -25.02 -12.67
CA GLY A 23 6.35 -23.70 -12.76
C GLY A 23 5.32 -22.58 -12.97
N MET A 24 5.74 -21.38 -12.57
CA MET A 24 5.09 -20.08 -12.80
C MET A 24 4.10 -20.11 -13.96
N THR A 25 2.81 -20.02 -13.64
CA THR A 25 1.76 -19.78 -14.64
C THR A 25 1.96 -18.40 -15.27
N VAL A 26 1.55 -18.25 -16.52
CA VAL A 26 1.76 -17.07 -17.39
C VAL A 26 1.29 -15.73 -16.78
N THR A 27 0.42 -15.75 -15.76
CA THR A 27 -0.01 -14.57 -14.99
C THR A 27 1.02 -14.05 -13.98
N ASP A 28 2.03 -14.83 -13.61
CA ASP A 28 3.06 -14.48 -12.62
C ASP A 28 4.16 -13.56 -13.20
N PHE A 29 4.25 -13.48 -14.53
CA PHE A 29 5.26 -12.69 -15.25
C PHE A 29 4.92 -11.20 -15.38
N GLN A 30 3.65 -10.82 -15.29
CA GLN A 30 3.24 -9.49 -15.74
C GLN A 30 3.65 -8.39 -14.76
N TYR A 31 3.75 -8.68 -13.47
CA TYR A 31 4.12 -7.72 -12.43
C TYR A 31 5.30 -8.28 -11.62
N ARG A 32 6.54 -8.09 -12.07
CA ARG A 32 7.73 -8.51 -11.31
C ARG A 32 7.80 -7.74 -9.99
N VAL A 33 7.60 -8.46 -8.89
CA VAL A 33 7.73 -7.89 -7.54
C VAL A 33 9.12 -8.20 -7.00
N PRO A 34 9.88 -7.20 -6.52
CA PRO A 34 11.26 -7.38 -6.10
C PRO A 34 11.42 -8.02 -4.70
N VAL A 35 10.53 -8.93 -4.26
CA VAL A 35 10.67 -9.59 -2.94
C VAL A 35 12.00 -10.33 -2.84
N GLY A 36 12.74 -10.09 -1.76
CA GLY A 36 14.09 -10.63 -1.53
C GLY A 36 15.22 -9.82 -2.20
N TYR A 37 14.90 -8.77 -2.95
CA TYR A 37 15.90 -7.83 -3.46
C TYR A 37 16.07 -6.65 -2.50
N SER A 38 17.30 -6.15 -2.44
CA SER A 38 17.66 -4.96 -1.67
C SER A 38 17.51 -3.68 -2.49
N VAL A 39 17.26 -2.57 -1.79
CA VAL A 39 17.07 -1.23 -2.34
C VAL A 39 17.73 -0.20 -1.44
N ASP A 40 18.12 0.93 -2.03
CA ASP A 40 18.48 2.12 -1.27
C ASP A 40 17.27 3.05 -1.16
N ILE A 41 16.72 3.18 0.05
CA ILE A 41 15.58 4.07 0.29
C ILE A 41 16.00 5.54 0.30
N PHE A 42 17.27 5.84 0.59
CA PHE A 42 17.73 7.21 0.77
C PHE A 42 18.03 7.92 -0.55
N HIS A 43 18.25 7.17 -1.63
CA HIS A 43 18.42 7.72 -2.98
C HIS A 43 17.24 8.61 -3.44
N ARG A 44 16.03 8.35 -2.94
CA ARG A 44 14.80 9.10 -3.26
C ARG A 44 13.96 9.38 -2.01
N TYR A 45 14.59 9.56 -0.84
CA TYR A 45 13.84 9.85 0.38
C TYR A 45 12.98 11.11 0.20
N GLY A 46 11.73 11.06 0.66
CA GLY A 46 10.74 12.13 0.42
C GLY A 46 10.02 12.04 -0.92
N GLN A 47 10.52 11.22 -1.86
CA GLN A 47 9.97 11.07 -3.22
C GLN A 47 9.91 9.61 -3.66
N MET A 48 9.98 8.64 -2.74
CA MET A 48 9.97 7.22 -3.11
C MET A 48 8.68 6.84 -3.85
N ALA A 49 7.58 7.58 -3.67
CA ALA A 49 6.35 7.39 -4.43
C ALA A 49 6.53 7.51 -5.95
N LEU A 50 7.60 8.13 -6.44
CA LEU A 50 7.93 8.15 -7.88
C LEU A 50 8.50 6.81 -8.38
N LEU A 51 9.04 5.99 -7.48
CA LEU A 51 9.59 4.67 -7.80
C LEU A 51 8.54 3.57 -7.76
N PHE A 52 7.38 3.83 -7.16
CA PHE A 52 6.32 2.85 -6.99
C PHE A 52 5.02 3.31 -7.64
N LYS A 53 4.26 2.33 -8.13
CA LYS A 53 2.91 2.56 -8.63
C LYS A 53 1.92 2.61 -7.44
N ILE A 54 1.92 3.68 -6.64
CA ILE A 54 1.20 3.76 -5.35
C ILE A 54 0.11 4.84 -5.25
N LEU A 55 0.22 5.92 -6.03
CA LEU A 55 -0.75 7.02 -6.01
C LEU A 55 -1.25 7.29 -7.44
N PRO A 56 -2.50 7.75 -7.59
CA PRO A 56 -2.98 8.20 -8.88
C PRO A 56 -2.12 9.38 -9.36
N GLN A 57 -1.67 9.31 -10.60
CA GLN A 57 -1.06 10.45 -11.29
C GLN A 57 -2.08 10.94 -12.32
N GLU A 58 -2.32 12.26 -12.37
CA GLU A 58 -3.39 12.81 -13.21
C GLU A 58 -3.24 12.51 -14.71
N GLN A 59 -2.02 12.22 -15.16
CA GLN A 59 -1.73 11.82 -16.53
C GLN A 59 -1.59 10.29 -16.58
N ASP A 60 -2.71 9.59 -16.79
CA ASP A 60 -2.75 8.12 -17.01
C ASP A 60 -1.74 7.71 -18.10
N LEU A 61 -1.54 8.55 -19.12
CA LEU A 61 -0.54 8.34 -20.18
C LEU A 61 0.89 8.27 -19.64
N VAL A 62 1.26 9.11 -18.68
CA VAL A 62 2.60 9.14 -18.09
C VAL A 62 2.80 7.96 -17.15
N THR A 63 1.77 7.53 -16.42
CA THR A 63 1.88 6.34 -15.54
C THR A 63 1.97 5.04 -16.34
N GLU A 64 1.12 4.87 -17.37
CA GLU A 64 1.22 3.72 -18.27
C GLU A 64 2.54 3.73 -19.06
N GLN A 65 3.03 4.89 -19.50
CA GLN A 65 4.34 5.01 -20.18
C GLN A 65 5.52 4.73 -19.25
N ASN A 66 5.50 5.25 -18.02
CA ASN A 66 6.64 5.12 -17.10
C ASN A 66 6.71 3.74 -16.44
N PHE A 67 5.57 3.19 -16.01
CA PHE A 67 5.54 1.91 -15.32
C PHE A 67 5.22 0.74 -16.25
N GLY A 68 4.37 0.92 -17.26
CA GLY A 68 3.81 -0.19 -18.03
C GLY A 68 3.22 -1.25 -17.08
N HIS A 69 3.78 -2.47 -17.14
CA HIS A 69 3.41 -3.56 -16.24
C HIS A 69 4.29 -3.66 -14.97
N HIS A 70 5.28 -2.79 -14.79
CA HIS A 70 6.12 -2.77 -13.59
C HIS A 70 5.41 -2.08 -12.43
N LEU A 71 5.69 -2.52 -11.20
CA LEU A 71 5.20 -1.90 -9.97
C LEU A 71 6.28 -1.11 -9.23
N TYR A 72 7.54 -1.30 -9.62
CA TYR A 72 8.72 -0.66 -9.07
C TYR A 72 9.74 -0.37 -10.18
N LEU A 73 10.32 0.84 -10.18
CA LEU A 73 11.27 1.31 -11.20
C LEU A 73 12.68 1.59 -10.66
N GLY A 74 12.89 1.46 -9.35
CA GLY A 74 14.20 1.76 -8.76
C GLY A 74 15.23 0.65 -8.97
N LYS A 75 16.48 0.97 -8.62
CA LYS A 75 17.57 -0.01 -8.64
C LYS A 75 17.39 -1.00 -7.48
N ALA A 76 17.43 -2.29 -7.82
CA ALA A 76 17.34 -3.38 -6.85
C ALA A 76 18.49 -4.38 -7.04
N SER A 77 19.00 -4.92 -5.94
CA SER A 77 20.12 -5.88 -5.94
C SER A 77 19.73 -7.21 -5.30
N GLN A 78 20.12 -8.32 -5.90
CA GLN A 78 19.93 -9.63 -5.29
C GLN A 78 20.96 -9.84 -4.17
N ILE A 79 20.49 -9.95 -2.94
CA ILE A 79 21.34 -10.13 -1.75
C ILE A 79 21.32 -11.55 -1.21
N PHE A 80 20.26 -12.31 -1.47
CA PHE A 80 20.11 -13.67 -0.98
C PHE A 80 20.61 -14.70 -2.00
N SER A 81 21.02 -15.85 -1.49
CA SER A 81 21.50 -16.98 -2.26
C SER A 81 20.31 -17.66 -2.95
N PRO A 82 20.44 -18.06 -4.23
CA PRO A 82 19.42 -18.85 -4.88
C PRO A 82 19.07 -20.08 -4.03
N ARG A 83 17.78 -20.43 -3.94
CA ARG A 83 17.24 -21.55 -3.16
C ARG A 83 17.29 -21.43 -1.63
N SER A 84 17.88 -20.36 -1.06
CA SER A 84 17.79 -20.12 0.39
C SER A 84 16.42 -19.58 0.81
N TYR A 85 15.72 -18.94 -0.12
CA TYR A 85 14.40 -18.37 0.08
C TYR A 85 13.47 -18.73 -1.07
N TYR A 86 12.18 -18.54 -0.83
CA TYR A 86 11.14 -18.56 -1.84
C TYR A 86 10.11 -17.46 -1.53
N THR A 87 9.19 -17.22 -2.45
CA THR A 87 8.09 -16.29 -2.25
C THR A 87 6.80 -17.06 -2.03
N GLU A 88 6.07 -16.73 -0.98
CA GLU A 88 4.70 -17.23 -0.78
C GLU A 88 3.73 -16.19 -1.29
N THR A 89 2.87 -16.61 -2.23
CA THR A 89 1.86 -15.77 -2.84
C THR A 89 0.49 -16.13 -2.29
N THR A 90 -0.21 -15.15 -1.73
CA THR A 90 -1.61 -15.25 -1.34
C THR A 90 -2.45 -14.52 -2.40
N PRO A 91 -3.17 -15.25 -3.28
CA PRO A 91 -4.05 -14.64 -4.27
C PRO A 91 -5.35 -14.16 -3.62
N HIS A 92 -5.96 -13.15 -4.23
CA HIS A 92 -7.32 -12.69 -3.92
C HIS A 92 -8.16 -12.71 -5.20
N ASN A 93 -9.48 -12.68 -5.06
CA ASN A 93 -10.42 -12.71 -6.18
C ASN A 93 -10.39 -11.44 -7.06
N GLY A 94 -9.73 -10.37 -6.61
CA GLY A 94 -9.62 -9.13 -7.37
C GLY A 94 -10.94 -8.39 -7.51
N THR A 95 -11.86 -8.50 -6.55
CA THR A 95 -13.11 -7.72 -6.50
C THR A 95 -13.03 -6.67 -5.40
N PHE A 96 -13.80 -5.59 -5.51
CA PHE A 96 -13.89 -4.61 -4.42
C PHE A 96 -14.58 -5.23 -3.20
N ARG A 97 -14.03 -4.95 -2.02
CA ARG A 97 -14.69 -5.25 -0.75
C ARG A 97 -15.86 -4.30 -0.55
N LEU A 98 -17.05 -4.84 -0.35
CA LEU A 98 -18.28 -4.06 -0.13
C LEU A 98 -18.32 -3.32 1.21
N ARG A 99 -17.41 -3.65 2.13
CA ARG A 99 -17.25 -2.93 3.39
C ARG A 99 -16.20 -1.81 3.21
N PRO A 100 -16.62 -0.53 3.17
CA PRO A 100 -15.68 0.57 3.14
C PRO A 100 -14.84 0.63 4.42
N ARG A 101 -13.58 1.03 4.25
CA ARG A 101 -12.71 1.43 5.34
C ARG A 101 -12.77 2.94 5.49
N PHE A 102 -12.90 3.38 6.75
CA PHE A 102 -12.94 4.77 7.14
C PHE A 102 -11.71 5.04 7.99
N ASP A 103 -10.91 6.04 7.61
CA ASP A 103 -9.79 6.51 8.41
C ASP A 103 -10.04 7.99 8.78
N PHE A 104 -10.18 8.26 10.08
CA PHE A 104 -10.49 9.58 10.63
C PHE A 104 -9.21 10.25 11.10
N CYS A 105 -9.00 11.51 10.71
CA CYS A 105 -7.70 12.17 10.80
C CYS A 105 -7.87 13.62 11.31
N ARG A 106 -7.12 14.02 12.34
CA ARG A 106 -7.18 15.36 12.95
C ARG A 106 -6.42 16.44 12.17
N GLY A 107 -5.83 16.07 11.04
CA GLY A 107 -5.07 16.99 10.19
C GLY A 107 -4.51 16.28 8.97
N SER A 108 -3.88 17.05 8.09
CA SER A 108 -3.27 16.52 6.86
C SER A 108 -2.18 15.48 7.13
N TYR A 109 -1.48 15.60 8.25
CA TYR A 109 -0.45 14.64 8.65
C TYR A 109 -1.02 13.23 8.91
N GLU A 110 -2.05 13.13 9.76
CA GLU A 110 -2.73 11.86 10.03
C GLU A 110 -3.40 11.29 8.77
N LEU A 111 -3.90 12.16 7.88
CA LEU A 111 -4.43 11.74 6.58
C LEU A 111 -3.37 11.03 5.72
N LEU A 112 -2.13 11.52 5.71
CA LEU A 112 -1.03 10.85 5.02
C LEU A 112 -0.62 9.55 5.71
N GLN A 113 -0.65 9.50 7.05
CA GLN A 113 -0.43 8.25 7.78
C GLN A 113 -1.48 7.19 7.41
N ALA A 114 -2.76 7.57 7.37
CA ALA A 114 -3.86 6.69 6.99
C ALA A 114 -3.72 6.14 5.55
N LEU A 115 -3.35 7.01 4.61
CA LEU A 115 -3.12 6.66 3.20
C LEU A 115 -2.01 5.61 3.04
N PHE A 116 -0.96 5.70 3.86
CA PHE A 116 0.19 4.80 3.82
C PHE A 116 0.24 3.82 4.98
N ALA A 117 -0.89 3.54 5.63
CA ALA A 117 -0.96 2.67 6.81
C ALA A 117 -0.43 1.24 6.55
N ASP A 118 -0.57 0.76 5.32
CA ASP A 118 -0.12 -0.58 4.90
C ASP A 118 1.33 -0.62 4.37
N PHE A 119 2.06 0.49 4.52
CA PHE A 119 3.47 0.63 4.14
C PHE A 119 4.33 0.62 5.39
N HIS A 120 5.37 -0.20 5.41
CA HIS A 120 6.29 -0.31 6.53
C HIS A 120 7.73 -0.25 6.04
N ILE A 121 8.54 0.56 6.71
CA ILE A 121 9.97 0.71 6.45
C ILE A 121 10.66 0.60 7.82
N ASP A 122 11.47 -0.43 8.01
CA ASP A 122 12.23 -0.59 9.25
C ASP A 122 13.05 0.68 9.52
N GLY A 123 13.07 1.15 10.77
CA GLY A 123 13.79 2.38 11.17
C GLY A 123 12.98 3.67 11.17
N THR A 124 11.74 3.69 10.66
CA THR A 124 10.83 4.83 10.78
C THR A 124 9.39 4.40 11.08
N ASP A 125 8.71 5.15 11.94
CA ASP A 125 7.26 5.06 12.19
C ASP A 125 6.45 5.91 11.19
N LYS A 126 7.12 6.63 10.29
CA LYS A 126 6.55 7.62 9.38
C LYS A 126 6.86 7.28 7.92
N PRO A 127 6.38 6.13 7.41
CA PRO A 127 6.64 5.69 6.02
C PRO A 127 6.19 6.73 4.98
N HIS A 128 5.14 7.49 5.27
CA HIS A 128 4.67 8.58 4.42
C HIS A 128 5.72 9.68 4.21
N LYS A 129 6.62 9.93 5.16
CA LYS A 129 7.73 10.87 4.98
C LYS A 129 8.67 10.38 3.89
N ALA A 130 9.15 9.14 3.98
CA ALA A 130 10.02 8.56 2.96
C ALA A 130 9.35 8.55 1.56
N LEU A 131 8.04 8.34 1.51
CA LEU A 131 7.28 8.24 0.27
C LEU A 131 7.02 9.58 -0.42
N ILE A 132 6.57 10.60 0.32
CA ILE A 132 6.00 11.81 -0.30
C ILE A 132 6.33 13.16 0.38
N SER A 133 7.15 13.23 1.44
CA SER A 133 7.36 14.52 2.16
C SER A 133 7.93 15.64 1.29
N ALA A 134 8.72 15.31 0.26
CA ALA A 134 9.26 16.30 -0.68
C ALA A 134 8.31 16.62 -1.84
N THR A 135 7.06 16.12 -1.81
CA THR A 135 6.03 16.46 -2.80
C THR A 135 5.31 17.75 -2.37
N PRO A 136 5.15 18.75 -3.27
CA PRO A 136 4.44 19.97 -2.92
C PRO A 136 3.01 19.70 -2.39
N PRO A 137 2.56 20.37 -1.30
CA PRO A 137 1.24 20.14 -0.71
C PRO A 137 0.07 20.28 -1.71
N LYS A 138 0.17 21.23 -2.65
CA LYS A 138 -0.79 21.41 -3.74
C LYS A 138 -0.99 20.11 -4.54
N TRP A 139 0.09 19.43 -4.91
CA TRP A 139 0.02 18.20 -5.71
C TRP A 139 -0.50 17.03 -4.88
N ILE A 140 -0.20 17.00 -3.59
CA ILE A 140 -0.78 16.01 -2.68
C ILE A 140 -2.30 16.19 -2.60
N ALA A 141 -2.77 17.43 -2.40
CA ALA A 141 -4.20 17.75 -2.37
C ALA A 141 -4.92 17.33 -3.65
N GLU A 142 -4.36 17.68 -4.81
CA GLU A 142 -4.89 17.30 -6.13
C GLU A 142 -4.98 15.77 -6.29
N ARG A 143 -3.95 15.02 -5.86
CA ARG A 143 -3.98 13.55 -5.85
C ARG A 143 -5.02 13.00 -4.88
N LEU A 144 -5.24 13.64 -3.73
CA LEU A 144 -6.28 13.28 -2.79
C LEU A 144 -7.70 13.65 -3.28
N GLY A 145 -7.79 14.36 -4.41
CA GLY A 145 -9.05 14.82 -5.00
C GLY A 145 -9.66 16.01 -4.28
N ILE A 146 -8.91 16.70 -3.40
CA ILE A 146 -9.37 17.87 -2.65
C ILE A 146 -8.71 19.15 -3.15
N GLU A 147 -9.40 20.28 -2.98
CA GLU A 147 -8.83 21.59 -3.29
C GLU A 147 -7.65 21.91 -2.34
N PRO A 148 -6.53 22.51 -2.84
CA PRO A 148 -5.34 22.79 -2.04
C PRO A 148 -5.59 23.64 -0.78
N THR A 149 -6.58 24.53 -0.83
CA THR A 149 -7.02 25.36 0.31
C THR A 149 -7.52 24.54 1.49
N TYR A 150 -8.02 23.32 1.23
CA TYR A 150 -8.48 22.40 2.26
C TYR A 150 -7.43 21.38 2.68
N PHE A 151 -6.20 21.41 2.15
CA PHE A 151 -5.11 20.51 2.58
C PHE A 151 -4.16 21.21 3.54
N ASN A 152 -4.61 21.38 4.79
CA ASN A 152 -3.82 21.93 5.88
C ASN A 152 -4.22 21.33 7.25
N SER A 153 -3.58 21.75 8.34
CA SER A 153 -3.85 21.23 9.69
C SER A 153 -5.11 21.79 10.36
N SER A 154 -5.83 22.73 9.73
CA SER A 154 -7.02 23.37 10.30
C SER A 154 -8.31 22.59 10.06
N PHE A 155 -8.24 21.48 9.32
CA PHE A 155 -9.39 20.64 8.99
C PHE A 155 -9.23 19.24 9.57
N TYR A 156 -10.37 18.64 9.92
CA TYR A 156 -10.49 17.22 10.19
C TYR A 156 -10.82 16.52 8.88
N TYR A 157 -10.20 15.36 8.63
CA TYR A 157 -10.41 14.60 7.42
C TYR A 157 -11.01 13.24 7.74
N VAL A 158 -11.85 12.77 6.82
CA VAL A 158 -12.23 11.36 6.75
C VAL A 158 -11.85 10.84 5.37
N LEU A 159 -10.96 9.85 5.34
CA LEU A 159 -10.63 9.08 4.14
C LEU A 159 -11.54 7.86 4.10
N VAL A 160 -12.37 7.78 3.06
CA VAL A 160 -13.22 6.62 2.80
C VAL A 160 -12.62 5.86 1.62
N ARG A 161 -12.39 4.55 1.76
CA ARG A 161 -11.83 3.72 0.68
C ARG A 161 -12.51 2.36 0.54
N LEU A 162 -12.63 1.91 -0.70
CA LEU A 162 -12.99 0.56 -1.10
C LEU A 162 -11.75 -0.12 -1.67
N GLU A 163 -11.35 -1.21 -1.03
CA GLU A 163 -10.15 -1.95 -1.42
C GLU A 163 -10.48 -3.08 -2.38
N ARG A 164 -9.67 -3.24 -3.41
CA ARG A 164 -9.67 -4.38 -4.33
C ARG A 164 -8.33 -5.11 -4.23
N PRO A 165 -8.16 -6.02 -3.26
CA PRO A 165 -6.92 -6.77 -3.13
C PRO A 165 -6.80 -7.77 -4.30
N VAL A 166 -5.59 -7.87 -4.87
CA VAL A 166 -5.30 -8.82 -5.97
C VAL A 166 -4.37 -9.92 -5.50
N ARG A 167 -3.25 -9.57 -4.86
CA ARG A 167 -2.32 -10.56 -4.29
C ARG A 167 -1.43 -9.94 -3.22
N ARG A 168 -0.88 -10.80 -2.37
CA ARG A 168 0.21 -10.49 -1.45
C ARG A 168 1.35 -11.48 -1.65
N VAL A 169 2.57 -10.98 -1.73
CA VAL A 169 3.78 -11.78 -1.90
C VAL A 169 4.68 -11.53 -0.69
N ARG A 170 5.08 -12.60 0.01
CA ARG A 170 5.99 -12.52 1.17
C ARG A 170 7.25 -13.33 0.95
N LEU A 171 8.35 -12.85 1.50
CA LEU A 171 9.61 -13.57 1.59
C LEU A 171 9.47 -14.68 2.63
N ALA A 172 9.90 -15.89 2.26
CA ALA A 172 9.76 -17.09 3.07
C ALA A 172 11.00 -18.01 2.98
N GLY A 173 11.09 -18.97 3.90
CA GLY A 173 12.23 -19.87 4.04
C GLY A 173 13.28 -19.34 5.03
N ASP A 174 14.54 -19.65 4.77
CA ASP A 174 15.70 -19.23 5.58
C ASP A 174 16.65 -18.40 4.69
N PRO A 175 16.35 -17.10 4.45
CA PRO A 175 17.10 -16.28 3.51
C PRO A 175 18.57 -16.14 3.93
N ARG A 176 19.48 -16.67 3.11
CA ARG A 176 20.93 -16.62 3.38
C ARG A 176 21.61 -15.69 2.40
N VAL A 177 22.35 -14.71 2.90
CA VAL A 177 23.09 -13.76 2.05
C VAL A 177 24.07 -14.47 1.10
N ASN A 178 24.17 -13.97 -0.13
CA ASN A 178 24.99 -14.54 -1.18
C ASN A 178 26.48 -14.18 -1.03
N ARG A 179 27.31 -14.83 -1.85
CA ARG A 179 28.78 -14.62 -1.82
C ARG A 179 29.18 -13.17 -2.11
N ARG A 180 28.44 -12.46 -2.97
CA ARG A 180 28.72 -11.06 -3.33
C ARG A 180 28.53 -10.16 -2.11
N PHE A 181 27.43 -10.32 -1.39
CA PHE A 181 27.16 -9.59 -0.15
C PHE A 181 28.22 -9.89 0.92
N LYS A 182 28.52 -11.17 1.16
CA LYS A 182 29.56 -11.57 2.13
C LYS A 182 30.93 -10.98 1.80
N ARG A 183 31.32 -10.97 0.53
CA ARG A 183 32.59 -10.37 0.10
C ARG A 183 32.61 -8.87 0.31
N SER A 184 31.54 -8.14 -0.04
CA SER A 184 31.49 -6.70 0.22
C SER A 184 31.58 -6.37 1.71
N ALA A 185 30.94 -7.17 2.57
CA ALA A 185 31.04 -7.02 4.02
C ALA A 185 32.42 -7.34 4.58
N ALA A 186 33.21 -8.20 3.92
CA ALA A 186 34.51 -8.68 4.39
C ALA A 186 35.72 -8.01 3.72
N ALA A 187 35.53 -7.34 2.58
CA ALA A 187 36.62 -6.81 1.75
C ALA A 187 37.14 -5.44 2.19
N ALA A 188 36.46 -4.78 3.11
CA ALA A 188 36.85 -3.46 3.57
C ALA A 188 37.85 -3.54 4.74
N PRO A 189 38.80 -2.60 4.82
CA PRO A 189 39.87 -2.59 5.83
C PRO A 189 39.34 -2.37 7.25
N ASP A 190 38.18 -1.72 7.38
CA ASP A 190 37.53 -1.40 8.65
C ASP A 190 35.99 -1.46 8.50
N PRO A 191 35.23 -1.40 9.62
CA PRO A 191 33.77 -1.45 9.58
C PRO A 191 33.09 -0.26 8.88
N GLU A 192 33.75 0.90 8.80
CA GLU A 192 33.17 2.11 8.19
C GLU A 192 33.21 2.01 6.67
N ALA A 193 34.37 1.69 6.10
CA ALA A 193 34.53 1.38 4.69
C ALA A 193 33.67 0.18 4.26
N ALA A 194 33.44 -0.79 5.16
CA ALA A 194 32.53 -1.92 4.90
C ALA A 194 31.08 -1.45 4.76
N ASN A 195 30.62 -0.57 5.64
CA ASN A 195 29.28 0.01 5.59
C ASN A 195 29.06 0.84 4.34
N ASP A 196 29.98 1.75 4.03
CA ASP A 196 29.91 2.57 2.82
C ASP A 196 29.84 1.69 1.57
N LYS A 197 30.63 0.60 1.55
CA LYS A 197 30.60 -0.35 0.46
C LYS A 197 29.27 -1.10 0.38
N LEU A 198 28.71 -1.52 1.51
CA LEU A 198 27.40 -2.20 1.55
C LEU A 198 26.28 -1.28 1.08
N ILE A 199 26.22 -0.05 1.61
CA ILE A 199 25.19 0.94 1.26
C ILE A 199 25.28 1.30 -0.22
N SER A 200 26.47 1.64 -0.72
CA SER A 200 26.66 1.99 -2.14
C SER A 200 26.40 0.83 -3.11
N THR A 201 26.59 -0.42 -2.68
CA THR A 201 26.43 -1.60 -3.56
C THR A 201 25.02 -2.19 -3.51
N PHE A 202 24.41 -2.26 -2.32
CA PHE A 202 23.17 -2.99 -2.07
C PHE A 202 22.05 -2.10 -1.53
N GLY A 203 22.34 -0.87 -1.11
CA GLY A 203 21.39 0.01 -0.44
C GLY A 203 21.26 -0.29 1.04
N THR A 204 20.06 -0.07 1.59
CA THR A 204 19.82 -0.07 3.03
C THR A 204 18.75 -1.04 3.50
N HIS A 205 17.82 -1.40 2.60
CA HIS A 205 16.67 -2.24 2.93
C HIS A 205 16.48 -3.36 1.91
N TYR A 206 15.60 -4.31 2.19
CA TYR A 206 15.13 -5.31 1.24
C TYR A 206 13.63 -5.54 1.36
N PHE A 207 12.98 -5.90 0.26
CA PHE A 207 11.55 -6.19 0.25
C PHE A 207 11.26 -7.53 0.92
N SER A 208 10.58 -7.52 2.06
CA SER A 208 10.12 -8.72 2.77
C SER A 208 8.66 -9.04 2.47
N ASN A 209 7.84 -8.04 2.15
CA ASN A 209 6.43 -8.19 1.80
C ASN A 209 6.03 -7.16 0.76
N PHE A 210 5.10 -7.52 -0.11
CA PHE A 210 4.53 -6.64 -1.11
C PHE A 210 3.07 -7.02 -1.37
N ALA A 211 2.16 -6.06 -1.25
CA ALA A 211 0.75 -6.23 -1.52
C ALA A 211 0.36 -5.40 -2.75
N THR A 212 -0.46 -6.01 -3.61
CA THR A 212 -0.94 -5.38 -4.82
C THR A 212 -2.45 -5.49 -4.91
N GLY A 213 -3.04 -4.48 -5.52
CA GLY A 213 -4.48 -4.38 -5.67
C GLY A 213 -4.84 -3.06 -6.32
N ASP A 214 -6.00 -2.55 -5.96
CA ASP A 214 -6.44 -1.21 -6.30
C ASP A 214 -7.31 -0.68 -5.17
N PHE A 215 -7.65 0.59 -5.22
CA PHE A 215 -8.62 1.17 -4.32
C PHE A 215 -9.31 2.37 -4.95
N VAL A 216 -10.60 2.50 -4.65
CA VAL A 216 -11.35 3.73 -4.89
C VAL A 216 -11.45 4.46 -3.57
N TYR A 217 -11.24 5.77 -3.58
CA TYR A 217 -11.31 6.56 -2.36
C TYR A 217 -11.90 7.94 -2.57
N GLN A 218 -12.29 8.55 -1.46
CA GLN A 218 -12.78 9.91 -1.37
C GLN A 218 -12.37 10.51 -0.02
N VAL A 219 -11.89 11.75 -0.04
CA VAL A 219 -11.52 12.51 1.17
C VAL A 219 -12.56 13.56 1.45
N TYR A 220 -12.99 13.65 2.71
CA TYR A 220 -13.92 14.67 3.19
C TYR A 220 -13.21 15.55 4.20
N ALA A 221 -13.31 16.87 4.06
CA ALA A 221 -12.75 17.83 5.01
C ALA A 221 -13.87 18.51 5.81
N TYR A 222 -13.68 18.60 7.12
CA TYR A 222 -14.63 19.14 8.09
C TYR A 222 -13.97 20.23 8.93
N ASN A 223 -14.74 21.24 9.30
CA ASN A 223 -14.28 22.25 10.24
C ASN A 223 -14.12 21.64 11.64
N PRO A 224 -13.15 22.09 12.44
CA PRO A 224 -13.00 21.66 13.84
C PRO A 224 -14.24 21.86 14.70
N GLN A 225 -15.10 22.81 14.35
CA GLN A 225 -16.34 23.05 15.09
C GLN A 225 -17.41 21.98 14.83
N THR A 226 -17.35 21.29 13.69
CA THR A 226 -18.26 20.18 13.36
C THR A 226 -17.66 18.80 13.71
N SER A 227 -16.39 18.75 14.14
CA SER A 227 -15.68 17.51 14.45
C SER A 227 -16.17 16.75 15.69
N PRO A 228 -16.69 17.34 16.79
CA PRO A 228 -17.03 16.56 17.98
C PRO A 228 -18.12 15.51 17.73
N LYS A 229 -19.10 15.82 16.87
CA LYS A 229 -20.14 14.85 16.48
C LYS A 229 -19.58 13.73 15.62
N LEU A 230 -18.58 14.02 14.79
CA LEU A 230 -17.90 13.02 13.96
C LEU A 230 -16.97 12.15 14.80
N GLU A 231 -16.30 12.73 15.79
CA GLU A 231 -15.46 12.01 16.75
C GLU A 231 -16.30 11.07 17.62
N GLU A 232 -17.46 11.51 18.13
CA GLU A 232 -18.37 10.63 18.88
C GLU A 232 -18.89 9.48 18.00
N LEU A 233 -19.30 9.77 16.76
CA LEU A 233 -19.72 8.74 15.81
C LEU A 233 -18.57 7.79 15.44
N PHE A 234 -17.34 8.31 15.36
CA PHE A 234 -16.14 7.55 15.10
C PHE A 234 -15.87 6.54 16.24
N GLU A 235 -15.76 7.02 17.49
CA GLU A 235 -15.49 6.17 18.65
C GLU A 235 -16.51 5.04 18.76
N ARG A 236 -17.78 5.37 18.50
CA ARG A 236 -18.85 4.37 18.49
C ARG A 236 -18.74 3.41 17.30
N SER A 237 -18.34 3.88 16.13
CA SER A 237 -18.21 3.05 14.94
C SER A 237 -17.06 2.03 15.00
N GLU A 238 -16.04 2.28 15.82
CA GLU A 238 -14.97 1.29 16.06
C GLU A 238 -15.54 0.04 16.77
N ALA A 239 -16.43 0.24 17.73
CA ALA A 239 -17.14 -0.85 18.41
C ALA A 239 -18.30 -1.41 17.56
N GLU A 240 -19.00 -0.54 16.82
CA GLU A 240 -20.22 -0.86 16.07
C GLU A 240 -20.12 -0.39 14.61
N PRO A 241 -19.46 -1.15 13.72
CA PRO A 241 -19.19 -0.72 12.35
C PRO A 241 -20.43 -0.46 11.49
N HIS A 242 -21.57 -1.03 11.88
CA HIS A 242 -22.85 -0.84 11.20
C HIS A 242 -23.43 0.57 11.41
N LEU A 243 -22.95 1.34 12.39
CA LEU A 243 -23.37 2.74 12.60
C LEU A 243 -22.99 3.65 11.43
N LEU A 244 -21.96 3.27 10.65
CA LEU A 244 -21.58 3.96 9.43
C LEU A 244 -22.35 3.47 8.21
N ASN A 245 -23.10 2.38 8.32
CA ASN A 245 -23.97 1.91 7.24
C ASN A 245 -25.19 2.83 7.16
N GLY A 246 -25.32 3.57 6.05
CA GLY A 246 -26.40 4.55 5.87
C GLY A 246 -26.09 5.94 6.43
N SER A 247 -24.89 6.18 6.95
CA SER A 247 -24.44 7.51 7.40
C SER A 247 -23.99 8.42 6.25
N SER A 248 -24.34 8.11 5.00
CA SER A 248 -24.02 8.87 3.79
C SER A 248 -24.41 10.35 3.89
N ARG A 249 -25.37 10.68 4.76
CA ARG A 249 -25.77 12.05 5.08
C ARG A 249 -24.63 12.87 5.73
N LEU A 250 -23.76 12.27 6.55
CA LEU A 250 -22.59 12.94 7.14
C LEU A 250 -21.58 13.31 6.07
N PHE A 251 -21.52 12.50 5.01
CA PHE A 251 -20.65 12.66 3.85
C PHE A 251 -21.28 13.54 2.76
N SER A 252 -22.08 14.52 3.18
CA SER A 252 -22.79 15.45 2.31
C SER A 252 -22.39 16.91 2.59
N PRO A 253 -22.66 17.83 1.64
CA PRO A 253 -22.34 19.26 1.79
C PRO A 253 -22.96 19.98 3.00
N TRP A 254 -23.84 19.32 3.75
CA TRP A 254 -24.48 19.84 4.97
C TRP A 254 -23.54 19.80 6.17
N TYR A 255 -22.56 18.89 6.16
CA TYR A 255 -21.64 18.66 7.27
C TYR A 255 -20.19 18.90 6.85
N ALA A 256 -19.81 18.44 5.66
CA ALA A 256 -18.46 18.59 5.14
C ALA A 256 -18.23 20.01 4.60
N SER A 257 -17.13 20.63 5.02
CA SER A 257 -16.63 21.89 4.48
C SER A 257 -16.21 21.72 3.02
N HIS A 258 -15.60 20.58 2.71
CA HIS A 258 -15.23 20.20 1.35
C HIS A 258 -15.38 18.70 1.14
N ILE A 259 -15.85 18.34 -0.04
CA ILE A 259 -16.01 16.96 -0.49
C ILE A 259 -15.07 16.76 -1.67
N GLY A 260 -14.03 15.95 -1.45
CA GLY A 260 -13.10 15.59 -2.49
C GLY A 260 -13.77 14.77 -3.59
N ARG A 261 -13.13 14.72 -4.75
CA ARG A 261 -13.55 13.88 -5.87
C ARG A 261 -13.36 12.39 -5.54
N VAL A 262 -14.25 11.55 -6.08
CA VAL A 262 -14.05 10.10 -6.05
C VAL A 262 -12.95 9.74 -7.03
N THR A 263 -11.93 9.02 -6.57
CA THR A 263 -10.74 8.69 -7.36
C THR A 263 -10.45 7.20 -7.31
N LEU A 264 -10.23 6.59 -8.48
CA LEU A 264 -9.65 5.25 -8.62
C LEU A 264 -8.12 5.40 -8.69
N ALA A 265 -7.39 4.74 -7.79
CA ALA A 265 -5.95 4.91 -7.69
C ALA A 265 -5.20 4.49 -8.96
N SER A 266 -5.64 3.40 -9.60
CA SER A 266 -4.93 2.86 -10.77
C SER A 266 -5.11 3.59 -12.10
N ALA A 267 -6.28 4.19 -12.31
CA ALA A 267 -6.71 4.78 -13.59
C ALA A 267 -7.59 6.02 -13.36
N PRO A 268 -7.06 7.06 -12.71
CA PRO A 268 -7.83 8.25 -12.32
C PRO A 268 -8.44 8.99 -13.52
N PHE A 269 -7.81 9.00 -14.70
CA PHE A 269 -8.38 9.68 -15.87
C PHE A 269 -9.52 8.87 -16.51
N LYS A 270 -9.32 7.58 -16.80
CA LYS A 270 -10.39 6.71 -17.35
C LYS A 270 -11.60 6.66 -16.42
N PHE A 271 -11.37 6.52 -15.11
CA PHE A 271 -12.43 6.54 -14.10
C PHE A 271 -13.21 7.87 -14.09
N ARG A 272 -12.50 9.00 -14.18
CA ARG A 272 -13.10 10.35 -14.18
C ARG A 272 -13.96 10.62 -15.40
N GLN A 273 -13.64 10.03 -16.56
CA GLN A 273 -14.46 10.17 -17.76
C GLN A 273 -15.66 9.24 -17.79
N MET A 274 -15.48 7.99 -17.36
CA MET A 274 -16.48 6.93 -17.58
C MET A 274 -17.42 6.72 -16.39
N ILE A 275 -16.90 6.79 -15.17
CA ILE A 275 -17.62 6.39 -13.94
C ILE A 275 -17.99 7.60 -13.08
N ALA A 276 -17.02 8.49 -12.83
CA ALA A 276 -17.22 9.61 -11.91
C ALA A 276 -18.43 10.52 -12.21
N PRO A 277 -18.84 10.76 -13.48
CA PRO A 277 -20.06 11.53 -13.77
C PRO A 277 -21.33 10.88 -13.24
N GLN A 278 -21.37 9.54 -13.15
CA GLN A 278 -22.49 8.75 -12.64
C GLN A 278 -22.55 8.74 -11.10
N LEU A 279 -21.50 9.23 -10.42
CA LEU A 279 -21.43 9.32 -8.95
C LEU A 279 -21.92 10.68 -8.42
N GLY A 280 -22.60 11.46 -9.24
CA GLY A 280 -23.11 12.77 -8.89
C GLY A 280 -24.41 12.70 -8.08
N LYS A 281 -24.46 13.40 -6.95
CA LYS A 281 -25.69 13.77 -6.26
C LYS A 281 -25.91 15.26 -6.42
N GLN A 282 -27.12 15.61 -6.86
CA GLN A 282 -27.60 16.99 -6.80
C GLN A 282 -28.49 17.14 -5.58
N VAL A 283 -28.17 18.12 -4.74
CA VAL A 283 -29.04 18.47 -3.62
C VAL A 283 -29.20 19.98 -3.60
N TRP A 284 -30.45 20.42 -3.79
CA TRP A 284 -30.84 21.81 -4.00
C TRP A 284 -30.03 22.43 -5.15
N PHE A 285 -29.05 23.29 -4.81
CA PHE A 285 -28.20 24.03 -5.74
C PHE A 285 -26.73 23.57 -5.73
N ARG A 286 -26.41 22.47 -5.05
CA ARG A 286 -25.04 21.92 -4.98
C ARG A 286 -24.96 20.55 -5.63
N TYR A 287 -23.97 20.37 -6.49
CA TYR A 287 -23.56 19.09 -7.03
C TYR A 287 -22.33 18.59 -6.27
N TYR A 288 -22.31 17.31 -5.90
CA TYR A 288 -21.14 16.68 -5.31
C TYR A 288 -21.06 15.21 -5.71
N GLN A 289 -19.87 14.63 -5.69
CA GLN A 289 -19.69 13.20 -5.92
C GLN A 289 -19.80 12.42 -4.62
N SER A 290 -20.30 11.18 -4.68
CA SER A 290 -20.41 10.32 -3.51
C SER A 290 -19.95 8.90 -3.83
N LEU A 291 -18.88 8.46 -3.15
CA LEU A 291 -18.37 7.09 -3.23
C LEU A 291 -19.43 6.07 -2.82
N PHE A 292 -20.36 6.43 -1.93
CA PHE A 292 -21.45 5.55 -1.49
C PHE A 292 -22.38 5.11 -2.62
N LEU A 293 -22.47 5.87 -3.73
CA LEU A 293 -23.22 5.42 -4.90
C LEU A 293 -22.61 4.19 -5.57
N LEU A 294 -21.30 3.96 -5.43
CA LEU A 294 -20.67 2.71 -5.87
C LEU A 294 -21.13 1.51 -5.03
N LEU A 295 -21.37 1.72 -3.73
CA LEU A 295 -21.84 0.68 -2.82
C LEU A 295 -23.32 0.34 -3.05
N GLU A 296 -24.09 1.32 -3.51
CA GLU A 296 -25.52 1.18 -3.82
C GLU A 296 -25.78 0.55 -5.21
N SER A 297 -24.76 0.46 -6.07
CA SER A 297 -24.91 0.01 -7.46
C SER A 297 -23.89 -1.05 -7.86
N GLU A 298 -24.33 -2.31 -7.95
CA GLU A 298 -23.51 -3.40 -8.47
C GLU A 298 -23.02 -3.16 -9.91
N HIS A 299 -23.81 -2.44 -10.72
CA HIS A 299 -23.41 -2.10 -12.08
C HIS A 299 -22.20 -1.18 -12.07
N LEU A 300 -22.26 -0.08 -11.30
CA LEU A 300 -21.13 0.86 -11.20
C LEU A 300 -19.90 0.23 -10.58
N LEU A 301 -20.08 -0.67 -9.61
CA LEU A 301 -18.98 -1.42 -9.02
C LEU A 301 -18.31 -2.33 -10.06
N ARG A 302 -19.09 -3.09 -10.83
CA ARG A 302 -18.58 -3.95 -11.92
C ARG A 302 -17.88 -3.14 -13.01
N GLU A 303 -18.44 -2.00 -13.40
CA GLU A 303 -17.79 -1.10 -14.35
C GLU A 303 -16.46 -0.57 -13.80
N THR A 304 -16.42 -0.20 -12.53
CA THR A 304 -15.18 0.23 -11.86
C THR A 304 -14.13 -0.89 -11.85
N GLU A 305 -14.52 -2.14 -11.62
CA GLU A 305 -13.64 -3.30 -11.70
C GLU A 305 -13.04 -3.50 -13.10
N ARG A 306 -13.80 -3.22 -14.16
CA ARG A 306 -13.30 -3.30 -15.55
C ARG A 306 -12.19 -2.29 -15.84
N TYR A 307 -12.26 -1.10 -15.23
CA TYR A 307 -11.23 -0.06 -15.38
C TYR A 307 -10.10 -0.17 -14.35
N SER A 308 -10.25 -1.04 -13.34
CA SER A 308 -9.27 -1.22 -12.28
C SER A 308 -8.01 -1.92 -12.78
N GLY A 309 -6.86 -1.32 -12.49
CA GLY A 309 -5.55 -1.88 -12.75
C GLY A 309 -4.95 -2.61 -11.54
N VAL A 310 -3.63 -2.62 -11.50
CA VAL A 310 -2.83 -3.10 -10.36
C VAL A 310 -1.88 -1.99 -9.94
N MET A 311 -1.94 -1.69 -8.65
CA MET A 311 -1.13 -0.75 -7.90
C MET A 311 -0.51 -1.47 -6.69
N VAL A 312 0.52 -0.88 -6.12
CA VAL A 312 1.10 -1.29 -4.84
C VAL A 312 0.23 -0.71 -3.74
N THR A 313 -0.41 -1.57 -2.97
CA THR A 313 -1.33 -1.18 -1.89
C THR A 313 -0.72 -1.35 -0.50
N GLY A 314 0.45 -1.96 -0.42
CA GLY A 314 1.24 -2.06 0.79
C GLY A 314 2.59 -2.71 0.53
N MET A 315 3.56 -2.46 1.39
CA MET A 315 4.88 -3.09 1.31
C MET A 315 5.55 -3.13 2.67
N ARG A 316 6.51 -4.03 2.81
CA ARG A 316 7.42 -4.06 3.95
C ARG A 316 8.86 -4.08 3.46
N LEU A 317 9.62 -3.07 3.87
CA LEU A 317 11.05 -2.94 3.66
C LEU A 317 11.75 -3.24 4.97
N ASN A 318 12.46 -4.37 5.02
CA ASN A 318 13.25 -4.73 6.17
C ASN A 318 14.66 -4.17 6.05
N GLY A 319 15.28 -3.76 7.15
CA GLY A 319 16.63 -3.22 7.15
C GLY A 319 17.69 -4.30 6.89
N LEU A 320 18.75 -3.96 6.13
CA LEU A 320 19.84 -4.90 5.83
C LEU A 320 20.63 -5.32 7.07
N GLN A 321 20.59 -4.54 8.17
CA GLN A 321 21.21 -4.92 9.44
C GLN A 321 20.76 -6.31 9.92
N HIS A 322 19.52 -6.72 9.62
CA HIS A 322 18.99 -8.03 10.00
C HIS A 322 19.70 -9.21 9.33
N VAL A 323 20.44 -8.98 8.24
CA VAL A 323 21.13 -10.04 7.47
C VAL A 323 22.66 -9.92 7.52
N ILE A 324 23.19 -8.88 8.17
CA ILE A 324 24.62 -8.71 8.42
C ILE A 324 25.03 -9.63 9.58
N GLY A 325 25.87 -10.63 9.32
CA GLY A 325 26.29 -11.60 10.34
C GLY A 325 27.25 -11.05 11.39
N ASN A 326 28.15 -10.12 11.02
CA ASN A 326 29.14 -9.53 11.92
C ASN A 326 28.47 -8.48 12.84
N SER A 327 28.60 -8.64 14.16
CA SER A 327 27.92 -7.78 15.15
C SER A 327 28.42 -6.33 15.13
N THR A 328 29.73 -6.10 15.07
CA THR A 328 30.33 -4.77 15.02
C THR A 328 29.89 -4.03 13.76
N LEU A 329 29.95 -4.71 12.60
CA LEU A 329 29.50 -4.14 11.33
C LEU A 329 28.00 -3.83 11.36
N ARG A 330 27.19 -4.75 11.90
CA ARG A 330 25.74 -4.58 12.04
C ARG A 330 25.40 -3.34 12.88
N GLN A 331 26.01 -3.18 14.05
CA GLN A 331 25.77 -2.04 14.92
C GLN A 331 26.13 -0.71 14.24
N ARG A 332 27.26 -0.67 13.55
CA ARG A 332 27.66 0.52 12.77
C ARG A 332 26.71 0.80 11.62
N PHE A 333 26.25 -0.23 10.92
CA PHE A 333 25.28 -0.07 9.83
C PHE A 333 23.96 0.51 10.36
N GLU A 334 23.48 0.00 11.48
CA GLU A 334 22.27 0.47 12.15
C GLU A 334 22.41 1.92 12.60
N GLU A 335 23.54 2.30 13.19
CA GLU A 335 23.86 3.68 13.59
C GLU A 335 23.83 4.63 12.38
N VAL A 336 24.50 4.26 11.28
CA VAL A 336 24.53 5.08 10.06
C VAL A 336 23.12 5.26 9.48
N VAL A 337 22.36 4.17 9.33
CA VAL A 337 20.99 4.23 8.79
C VAL A 337 20.06 5.03 9.70
N SER A 338 20.16 4.87 11.02
CA SER A 338 19.37 5.64 11.98
C SER A 338 19.68 7.14 11.90
N ASN A 339 20.98 7.50 11.83
CA ASN A 339 21.39 8.89 11.64
C ASN A 339 20.90 9.46 10.31
N MET A 340 20.90 8.68 9.22
CA MET A 340 20.32 9.10 7.95
C MET A 340 18.82 9.39 8.07
N PHE A 341 18.05 8.53 8.74
CA PHE A 341 16.63 8.80 9.00
C PHE A 341 16.43 10.10 9.77
N LEU A 342 17.16 10.31 10.87
CA LEU A 342 17.06 11.54 11.68
C LEU A 342 17.37 12.79 10.84
N LEU A 343 18.41 12.75 10.02
CA LEU A 343 18.79 13.86 9.14
C LEU A 343 17.70 14.15 8.10
N TRP A 344 17.17 13.12 7.43
CA TRP A 344 16.16 13.31 6.39
C TRP A 344 14.81 13.74 6.97
N GLU A 345 14.38 13.18 8.10
CA GLU A 345 13.09 13.51 8.71
C GLU A 345 13.06 14.89 9.38
N HIS A 346 14.20 15.43 9.77
CA HIS A 346 14.30 16.79 10.31
C HIS A 346 14.34 17.85 9.19
N ASN A 347 14.94 17.52 8.04
CA ASN A 347 15.14 18.46 6.93
C ASN A 347 14.03 18.46 5.87
N LEU A 348 13.11 17.49 5.92
CA LEU A 348 11.91 17.38 5.09
C LEU A 348 10.65 17.42 5.97
#